data_AF-A0A530LQ20-F1
#
_entry.id   AF-A0A530LQ20-F1
#
_cell.length_a   1.000
_cell.length_b   1.000
_cell.length_c   1.000
_cell.angle_alpha   90.00
_cell.angle_beta   90.00
_cell.angle_gamma   90.00
#
_symmetry.space_group_name_H-M   'P 1'
#
loop_
_entity.id
_entity.type
_entity.pdbx_description
1 polymer ?
#
loop_
_entity_poly.entity_id
_entity_poly.type
_entity_poly.pdbx_seq_one_letter_code
_entity_poly.pdbx_strand_id
1 'polypeptide(L)'
;MASIAAPEILEVLRKVEARGALDVTKRLRQSMGAVFRYAIATSRATRDPVADLRGALKPNPKPVHMASLKTNEIGDFLGRLNSYDGERQTALSIEFIMHT
;
A
#
# COMPACT_ATOMS: atom_id res chain seq x y z
N MET A 1 27.05 20.15 4.17
CA MET A 1 26.49 19.01 3.41
C MET A 1 25.38 18.40 4.25
N ALA A 2 24.17 18.24 3.71
CA ALA A 2 23.05 17.66 4.44
C ALA A 2 23.26 16.14 4.58
N SER A 3 23.72 15.71 5.76
CA SER A 3 24.02 14.31 6.05
C SER A 3 22.83 13.66 6.75
N ILE A 4 21.86 13.15 5.99
CA ILE A 4 20.75 12.39 6.55
C ILE A 4 21.26 11.02 7.00
N ALA A 5 21.09 10.70 8.27
CA ALA A 5 21.55 9.45 8.87
C ALA A 5 20.42 8.41 9.00
N ALA A 6 20.78 7.13 9.08
CA ALA A 6 19.82 6.03 9.25
C ALA A 6 18.89 6.18 10.48
N PRO A 7 19.34 6.68 11.65
CA PRO A 7 18.46 6.90 12.81
C PRO A 7 17.35 7.92 12.57
N GLU A 8 17.61 8.99 11.81
CA GLU A 8 16.63 10.03 11.52
C GLU A 8 15.49 9.48 10.65
N ILE A 9 15.86 8.67 9.65
CA ILE A 9 14.89 7.97 8.79
C ILE A 9 14.08 6.96 9.61
N LEU A 10 14.74 6.22 10.51
CA LEU A 10 14.06 5.25 11.37
C LEU A 10 13.04 5.93 12.29
N GLU A 11 13.35 7.10 12.84
CA GLU A 11 12.42 7.86 13.67
C GLU A 11 11.14 8.22 12.91
N VAL A 12 11.29 8.69 11.66
CA VAL A 12 10.15 9.01 10.79
C VAL A 12 9.32 7.76 10.49
N LEU A 13 9.98 6.64 10.14
CA LEU A 13 9.28 5.38 9.85
C LEU A 13 8.56 4.83 11.09
N ARG A 14 9.13 4.96 12.28
CA ARG A 14 8.49 4.56 13.55
C ARG A 14 7.25 5.38 13.87
N LYS A 15 7.23 6.69 13.57
CA LYS A 15 6.03 7.53 13.75
C LYS A 15 4.86 7.05 12.90
N VAL A 16 5.13 6.58 11.68
CA VAL A 16 4.10 6.00 10.79
C VAL A 16 3.71 4.59 11.24
N GLU A 17 4.69 3.78 11.64
CA GLU A 17 4.46 2.44 12.18
C GLU A 17 3.59 2.44 13.44
N ALA A 18 3.78 3.43 14.33
CA ALA A 18 2.98 3.60 15.55
C ALA A 18 1.48 3.79 15.27
N ARG A 19 1.10 4.24 14.06
CA ARG A 19 -0.30 4.37 13.63
C ARG A 19 -0.91 3.06 13.13
N GLY A 20 -0.13 1.97 13.06
CA GLY A 20 -0.55 0.67 12.52
C GLY A 20 -0.54 0.58 10.99
N ALA A 21 -0.10 1.63 10.29
CA ALA A 21 -0.12 1.71 8.84
C ALA A 21 1.11 1.03 8.19
N LEU A 22 1.26 -0.28 8.38
CA LEU A 22 2.48 -1.03 8.00
C LEU A 22 2.74 -1.03 6.48
N ASP A 23 1.71 -1.10 5.64
CA ASP A 23 1.87 -0.98 4.19
C ASP A 23 2.41 0.40 3.79
N VAL A 24 1.92 1.46 4.45
CA VAL A 24 2.37 2.83 4.24
C VAL A 24 3.83 2.98 4.66
N THR A 25 4.23 2.43 5.82
CA THR A 25 5.62 2.45 6.27
C THR A 25 6.55 1.74 5.27
N LYS A 26 6.12 0.59 4.73
CA LYS A 26 6.89 -0.14 3.71
C LYS A 26 7.04 0.66 2.42
N ARG A 27 5.96 1.26 1.91
CA ARG A 27 5.98 2.10 0.70
C ARG A 27 6.86 3.34 0.91
N LEU A 28 6.74 3.99 2.06
CA LEU A 28 7.55 5.15 2.41
C LEU A 28 9.04 4.80 2.38
N ARG A 29 9.45 3.69 3.02
CA ARG A 29 10.83 3.21 2.97
C ARG A 29 11.30 2.93 1.54
N GLN A 30 10.46 2.32 0.70
CA GLN A 30 10.79 2.07 -0.71
C GLN A 30 11.00 3.37 -1.49
N SER A 31 10.11 4.36 -1.29
CA SER A 31 10.23 5.68 -1.90
C SER A 31 11.50 6.40 -1.46
N MET A 32 11.81 6.40 -0.16
CA MET A 32 13.04 7.00 0.35
C MET A 32 14.29 6.36 -0.28
N GLY A 33 14.35 5.03 -0.36
CA GLY A 33 15.45 4.34 -1.03
C GLY A 33 15.52 4.63 -2.55
N ALA A 34 14.41 4.92 -3.22
CA ALA A 34 14.42 5.38 -4.61
C ALA A 34 15.02 6.79 -4.73
N VAL A 35 14.68 7.71 -3.81
CA VAL A 35 15.26 9.06 -3.77
C VAL A 35 16.77 9.01 -3.53
N PHE A 36 17.24 8.23 -2.56
CA PHE A 36 18.69 8.12 -2.31
C PHE A 36 19.44 7.47 -3.47
N ARG A 37 18.87 6.44 -4.11
CA ARG A 37 19.47 5.87 -5.33
C ARG A 37 19.59 6.90 -6.46
N TYR A 38 18.58 7.73 -6.66
CA TYR A 38 18.66 8.84 -7.63
C TYR A 38 19.71 9.89 -7.24
N ALA A 39 19.80 10.23 -5.95
CA ALA A 39 20.80 11.15 -5.44
C ALA A 39 22.23 10.62 -5.64
N ILE A 40 22.44 9.31 -5.47
CA ILE A 40 23.74 8.65 -5.73
C ILE A 40 24.08 8.69 -7.22
N ALA A 41 23.13 8.33 -8.09
CA ALA A 41 23.33 8.36 -9.55
C ALA A 41 23.67 9.76 -10.09
N THR A 42 23.29 10.81 -9.36
CA THR A 42 23.53 12.21 -9.72
C THR A 42 24.61 12.88 -8.86
N SER A 43 25.42 12.11 -8.14
CA SER A 43 26.53 12.58 -7.30
C SER A 43 26.14 13.59 -6.21
N ARG A 44 24.88 13.56 -5.75
CA ARG A 44 24.35 14.39 -4.65
C ARG A 44 24.46 13.70 -3.29
N ALA A 45 24.56 12.37 -3.28
CA ALA A 45 24.76 11.55 -2.09
C ALA A 45 25.78 10.45 -2.37
N THR A 46 26.48 9.99 -1.34
CA THR A 46 27.51 8.94 -1.46
C THR A 46 27.02 7.55 -1.03
N ARG A 47 25.96 7.49 -0.21
CA ARG A 47 25.45 6.24 0.37
C ARG A 47 23.94 6.32 0.58
N ASP A 48 23.27 5.16 0.50
CA ASP A 48 21.86 5.00 0.84
C ASP A 48 21.73 4.51 2.31
N PRO A 49 21.32 5.36 3.26
CA PRO A 49 21.09 4.97 4.66
C PRO A 49 19.84 4.10 4.84
N VAL A 50 18.93 4.04 3.85
CA VAL A 50 17.69 3.25 3.93
C VAL A 50 17.95 1.75 3.79
N ALA A 51 19.06 1.38 3.14
CA ALA A 51 19.47 -0.01 2.97
C ALA A 51 19.69 -0.72 4.31
N ASP A 52 20.28 -0.02 5.29
CA ASP A 52 20.57 -0.54 6.63
C ASP A 52 19.30 -0.77 7.48
N LEU A 53 18.19 -0.14 7.10
CA LEU A 53 16.92 -0.24 7.83
C LEU A 53 16.10 -1.47 7.42
N ARG A 54 16.64 -2.33 6.56
CA ARG A 54 16.00 -3.59 6.18
C ARG A 54 15.94 -4.53 7.39
N GLY A 55 14.74 -4.76 7.90
CA GLY A 55 14.52 -5.61 9.09
C GLY A 55 14.39 -4.83 10.41
N ALA A 56 14.59 -3.50 10.40
CA ALA A 56 14.41 -2.66 11.58
C ALA A 56 12.93 -2.31 11.87
N LEU A 57 12.03 -2.62 10.94
CA LEU A 57 10.59 -2.37 11.04
C LEU A 57 9.83 -3.67 11.29
N LYS A 58 8.64 -3.56 11.87
CA LYS A 58 7.73 -4.69 12.06
C LYS A 58 7.43 -5.36 10.70
N PRO A 59 7.42 -6.70 10.64
CA PRO A 59 7.01 -7.40 9.43
C PRO A 59 5.56 -7.04 9.11
N ASN A 60 5.25 -6.92 7.82
CA ASN A 60 3.87 -6.75 7.39
C ASN A 60 3.05 -7.97 7.83
N PRO A 61 1.79 -7.79 8.26
CA PRO A 61 0.89 -8.89 8.49
C PRO A 61 0.72 -9.68 7.19
N LYS A 62 0.35 -10.95 7.33
CA LYS A 62 0.00 -11.78 6.17
C LYS A 62 -1.10 -11.05 5.38
N PRO A 63 -0.93 -10.88 4.06
CA PRO A 63 -1.96 -10.24 3.25
C PRO A 63 -3.26 -11.04 3.40
N VAL A 64 -4.33 -10.34 3.75
CA VAL A 64 -5.68 -10.90 3.73
C VAL A 64 -6.22 -10.64 2.34
N HIS A 65 -6.37 -11.70 1.55
CA HIS A 65 -6.96 -11.60 0.22
C HIS A 65 -8.48 -11.48 0.33
N MET A 66 -9.07 -10.59 -0.46
CA MET A 66 -10.52 -10.52 -0.57
C MET A 66 -11.00 -11.78 -1.30
N ALA A 67 -11.96 -12.49 -0.70
CA ALA A 67 -12.52 -13.68 -1.30
C ALA A 67 -13.26 -13.30 -2.59
N SER A 68 -13.04 -14.09 -3.64
CA SER A 68 -13.81 -13.99 -4.88
C SER A 68 -15.23 -14.49 -4.64
N LEU A 69 -16.20 -13.85 -5.31
CA LEU A 69 -17.58 -14.34 -5.35
C LEU A 69 -17.62 -15.69 -6.06
N LYS A 70 -18.20 -16.71 -5.44
CA LYS A 70 -18.33 -18.04 -6.05
C LYS A 70 -19.51 -18.09 -7.01
N THR A 71 -19.48 -18.99 -7.99
CA THR A 71 -20.55 -19.14 -9.00
C THR A 71 -21.94 -19.34 -8.38
N ASN A 72 -22.04 -20.07 -7.27
CA ASN A 72 -23.29 -20.29 -6.55
C ASN A 72 -23.78 -19.07 -5.74
N GLU A 73 -22.92 -18.07 -5.51
CA GLU A 73 -23.25 -16.83 -4.80
C GLU A 73 -23.67 -15.70 -5.76
N ILE A 74 -23.39 -15.83 -7.06
CA ILE A 74 -23.70 -14.82 -8.09
C ILE A 74 -25.20 -14.52 -8.13
N GLY A 75 -26.05 -15.55 -8.07
CA GLY A 75 -27.51 -15.37 -8.14
C GLY A 75 -28.06 -14.53 -6.99
N ASP A 76 -27.63 -14.82 -5.75
CA ASP A 76 -28.01 -14.03 -4.56
C ASP A 76 -27.47 -12.59 -4.66
N PHE A 77 -26.22 -12.44 -5.11
CA PHE A 77 -25.61 -11.13 -5.30
C PHE A 77 -26.39 -10.26 -6.30
N LEU A 78 -26.73 -10.79 -7.48
CA LEU A 78 -27.52 -10.08 -8.48
C LEU A 78 -28.93 -9.76 -7.98
N GLY A 79 -29.54 -10.66 -7.20
CA GLY A 79 -30.82 -10.39 -6.54
C GLY A 79 -30.75 -9.18 -5.61
N ARG A 80 -29.71 -9.10 -4.78
CA ARG A 80 -29.45 -7.96 -3.89
C ARG A 80 -29.08 -6.68 -4.63
N LEU A 81 -28.35 -6.80 -5.73
CA LEU A 81 -27.97 -5.65 -6.56
C LEU A 81 -29.21 -5.03 -7.24
N ASN A 82 -30.16 -5.87 -7.67
CA ASN A 82 -31.41 -5.42 -8.28
C ASN A 82 -32.38 -4.76 -7.28
N SER A 83 -32.32 -5.15 -6.00
CA SER A 83 -33.10 -4.53 -4.92
C SER A 83 -32.35 -3.42 -4.18
N TYR A 84 -31.15 -3.05 -4.63
CA TYR A 84 -30.36 -1.97 -4.04
C TYR A 84 -31.09 -0.64 -4.18
N ASP A 85 -31.26 0.06 -3.06
CA ASP A 85 -32.02 1.31 -2.94
C ASP A 85 -31.17 2.58 -3.16
N GLY A 86 -29.88 2.42 -3.47
CA GLY A 86 -28.97 3.53 -3.77
C GLY A 86 -29.05 4.01 -5.22
N GLU A 87 -27.98 4.66 -5.67
CA GLU A 87 -27.94 5.25 -7.01
C GLU A 87 -27.92 4.16 -8.10
N ARG A 88 -28.85 4.27 -9.05
CA ARG A 88 -28.99 3.28 -10.14
C ARG A 88 -27.74 3.17 -11.01
N GLN A 89 -26.95 4.24 -11.13
CA GLN A 89 -25.67 4.23 -11.84
C GLN A 89 -24.66 3.28 -11.18
N THR A 90 -24.64 3.21 -9.85
CA THR A 90 -23.76 2.29 -9.11
C THR A 90 -24.13 0.83 -9.39
N ALA A 91 -25.42 0.50 -9.37
CA ALA A 91 -25.88 -0.87 -9.67
C ALA A 91 -25.50 -1.30 -11.09
N LEU A 92 -25.78 -0.45 -12.09
CA LEU A 92 -25.45 -0.72 -13.49
C LEU A 92 -23.92 -0.84 -13.71
N SER A 93 -23.12 -0.02 -13.04
CA SER A 93 -21.66 -0.09 -13.14
C SER A 93 -21.11 -1.41 -12.62
N ILE A 94 -21.64 -1.88 -11.48
CA ILE A 94 -21.25 -3.17 -10.89
C ILE A 94 -21.64 -4.32 -11.83
N GLU A 95 -22.84 -4.30 -12.39
CA GLU A 95 -23.30 -5.30 -13.36
C GLU A 95 -22.40 -5.30 -14.61
N PHE A 96 -22.06 -4.12 -15.13
CA PHE A 96 -21.16 -4.00 -16.28
C PHE A 96 -19.76 -4.60 -15.99
N ILE A 97 -19.17 -4.28 -14.82
CA ILE A 97 -17.87 -4.82 -14.40
C ILE A 97 -17.90 -6.35 -14.28
N MET A 98 -19.04 -6.95 -13.93
CA MET A 98 -19.15 -8.42 -13.85
C MET A 98 -19.16 -9.10 -15.23
N HIS A 99 -19.52 -8.37 -16.29
CA HIS A 99 -19.67 -8.91 -17.64
C HIS A 99 -18.45 -8.68 -18.55
N THR A 100 -17.48 -7.86 -18.12
CA THR A 100 -16.25 -7.54 -18.87
C THR A 100 -15.00 -8.07 -18.17
#